data_AF-A0A8G1ZEB9-F1
#
_entry.id   AF-A0A8G1ZEB9-F1
#
_cell.length_a   1.000
_cell.length_b   1.000
_cell.length_c   1.000
_cell.angle_alpha   90.00
_cell.angle_beta   90.00
_cell.angle_gamma   90.00
#
_symmetry.space_group_name_H-M   'P 1'
#
loop_
_entity.id
_entity.type
_entity.pdbx_description
1 polymer ?
#
loop_
_entity_poly.entity_id
_entity_poly.type
_entity_poly.pdbx_seq_one_letter_code
_entity_poly.pdbx_strand_id
1 'polypeptide(L)'
;MKAIHENLEGPMEIQEDMALYGMVTGGATLCSGRRLILHGTIAGDLKVQKGARAIVRGTVAGRIYNDGGRVELFGMADAIANASQDAVTIIDPGAHVMGKR
;
A
#
# COMPACT_ATOMS: atom_id res chain seq x y z
N MET A 1 -3.42 12.98 10.62
CA MET A 1 -3.72 11.86 9.71
C MET A 1 -5.13 12.05 9.17
N LYS A 2 -5.27 12.16 7.84
CA LYS A 2 -6.53 12.46 7.13
C LYS A 2 -7.30 11.18 6.82
N ALA A 3 -8.63 11.16 6.94
CA ALA A 3 -9.46 10.02 6.56
C ALA A 3 -10.21 10.31 5.26
N ILE A 4 -10.12 9.40 4.28
CA ILE A 4 -10.79 9.53 2.98
C ILE A 4 -11.70 8.32 2.77
N HIS A 5 -12.97 8.58 2.46
CA HIS A 5 -13.98 7.55 2.24
C HIS A 5 -14.45 7.48 0.78
N GLU A 6 -14.06 8.45 -0.04
CA GLU A 6 -14.47 8.56 -1.44
C GLU A 6 -13.54 7.81 -2.39
N ASN A 7 -13.97 7.71 -3.64
CA ASN A 7 -13.15 7.18 -4.71
C ASN A 7 -12.19 8.27 -5.21
N LEU A 8 -10.91 7.94 -5.27
CA LEU A 8 -9.85 8.79 -5.79
C LEU A 8 -9.41 8.25 -7.15
N GLU A 9 -9.19 9.15 -8.09
CA GLU A 9 -8.60 8.79 -9.38
C GLU A 9 -7.11 8.48 -9.20
N GLY A 10 -6.69 7.29 -9.66
CA GLY A 10 -5.29 6.90 -9.73
C GLY A 10 -4.76 6.90 -11.17
N PRO A 11 -3.43 6.89 -11.37
CA PRO A 11 -2.40 6.80 -10.34
C PRO A 11 -2.19 8.12 -9.59
N MET A 12 -1.92 8.05 -8.29
CA MET A 12 -1.72 9.25 -7.46
C MET A 12 -0.55 9.13 -6.47
N GLU A 13 -0.09 10.28 -5.98
CA GLU A 13 0.91 10.38 -4.91
C GLU A 13 0.24 10.70 -3.56
N ILE A 14 0.60 9.93 -2.53
CA ILE A 14 0.13 10.14 -1.16
C ILE A 14 1.22 10.92 -0.42
N GLN A 15 1.07 12.24 -0.43
CA GLN A 15 2.04 13.20 0.11
C GLN A 15 1.76 13.59 1.57
N GLU A 16 0.69 13.08 2.17
CA GLU A 16 0.28 13.31 3.55
C GLU A 16 -0.17 12.01 4.23
N ASP A 17 -0.12 11.97 5.56
CA ASP A 17 -0.55 10.79 6.31
C ASP A 17 -2.06 10.57 6.18
N MET A 18 -2.47 9.38 5.71
CA MET A 18 -3.84 9.11 5.30
C MET A 18 -4.36 7.74 5.73
N ALA A 19 -5.64 7.67 6.10
CA ALA A 19 -6.44 6.44 6.18
C ALA A 19 -7.41 6.43 5.00
N LEU A 20 -7.31 5.43 4.12
CA LEU A 20 -8.19 5.29 2.97
C LEU A 20 -9.19 4.16 3.21
N TYR A 21 -10.48 4.51 3.23
CA TYR A 21 -11.61 3.59 3.30
C TYR A 21 -12.28 3.38 1.93
N GLY A 22 -12.14 4.34 1.02
CA GLY A 22 -12.65 4.27 -0.35
C GLY A 22 -11.72 3.51 -1.30
N MET A 23 -11.80 3.84 -2.58
CA MET A 23 -11.02 3.18 -3.64
C MET A 23 -10.09 4.16 -4.35
N VAL A 24 -8.85 3.73 -4.64
CA VAL A 24 -8.05 4.33 -5.73
C VAL A 24 -8.26 3.49 -6.98
N THR A 25 -8.77 4.08 -8.05
CA THR A 25 -9.10 3.35 -9.30
C THR A 25 -7.87 2.90 -10.10
N GLY A 26 -6.69 3.44 -9.79
CA GLY A 26 -5.40 3.03 -10.33
C GLY A 26 -4.40 2.64 -9.23
N GLY A 27 -3.11 2.87 -9.48
CA GLY A 27 -2.06 2.67 -8.48
C GLY A 27 -1.89 3.85 -7.53
N ALA A 28 -1.01 3.70 -6.54
CA ALA A 28 -0.61 4.80 -5.67
C ALA A 28 0.88 4.73 -5.31
N THR A 29 1.49 5.89 -5.09
CA THR A 29 2.83 6.00 -4.51
C THR A 29 2.74 6.64 -3.14
N LEU A 30 3.12 5.91 -2.10
CA LEU A 30 3.28 6.45 -0.75
C LEU A 30 4.63 7.13 -0.62
N CYS A 31 4.63 8.46 -0.50
CA CYS A 31 5.84 9.26 -0.46
C CYS A 31 6.65 9.00 0.82
N SER A 32 7.95 9.29 0.73
CA SER A 32 8.93 9.09 1.81
C SER A 32 8.47 9.75 3.12
N GLY A 33 8.63 9.04 4.24
CA GLY A 33 8.25 9.53 5.57
C GLY A 33 6.74 9.69 5.80
N ARG A 34 5.88 9.24 4.87
CA ARG A 34 4.43 9.28 5.02
C ARG A 34 3.86 7.96 5.50
N ARG A 35 2.68 8.03 6.10
CA ARG A 35 1.94 6.89 6.62
C ARG A 35 0.61 6.68 5.90
N LEU A 36 0.38 5.47 5.41
CA LEU A 36 -0.90 5.02 4.87
C LEU A 36 -1.48 3.92 5.76
N ILE A 37 -2.77 4.02 6.07
CA ILE A 37 -3.58 2.88 6.52
C ILE A 37 -4.65 2.62 5.45
N LEU A 38 -4.54 1.51 4.75
CA LEU A 38 -5.49 1.11 3.72
C LEU A 38 -6.54 0.18 4.34
N HIS A 39 -7.77 0.65 4.47
CA HIS A 39 -8.95 -0.16 4.77
C HIS A 39 -9.76 -0.52 3.52
N GLY A 40 -9.73 0.36 2.51
CA GLY A 40 -10.40 0.14 1.22
C GLY A 40 -9.50 -0.55 0.20
N THR A 41 -9.55 -0.07 -1.04
CA THR A 41 -8.92 -0.75 -2.18
C THR A 41 -8.01 0.18 -2.98
N ILE A 42 -6.84 -0.32 -3.36
CA ILE A 42 -6.04 0.24 -4.46
C ILE A 42 -6.14 -0.74 -5.62
N ALA A 43 -6.73 -0.33 -6.74
CA ALA A 43 -6.98 -1.22 -7.87
C ALA A 43 -5.72 -1.56 -8.67
N GLY A 44 -4.68 -0.74 -8.57
CA GLY A 44 -3.37 -0.97 -9.19
C GLY A 44 -2.28 -1.31 -8.19
N ASP A 45 -1.05 -0.97 -8.56
CA ASP A 45 0.14 -1.21 -7.74
C ASP A 45 0.28 -0.15 -6.63
N LEU A 46 0.90 -0.56 -5.51
CA LEU A 46 1.28 0.35 -4.44
C LEU A 46 2.81 0.42 -4.35
N LYS A 47 3.40 1.58 -4.67
CA LYS A 47 4.81 1.85 -4.41
C LYS A 47 4.97 2.48 -3.03
N VAL A 48 5.84 1.93 -2.20
CA VAL A 48 6.15 2.43 -0.85
C VAL A 48 7.59 2.92 -0.83
N GLN A 49 7.78 4.23 -0.73
CA GLN A 49 9.11 4.83 -0.76
C GLN A 49 9.87 4.67 0.57
N LYS A 50 11.16 5.02 0.53
CA LYS A 50 12.05 4.95 1.68
C LYS A 50 11.49 5.67 2.91
N GLY A 51 11.51 4.98 4.05
CA GLY A 51 11.03 5.51 5.32
C GLY A 51 9.51 5.72 5.41
N ALA A 52 8.76 5.41 4.35
CA ALA A 52 7.29 5.40 4.41
C ALA A 52 6.77 4.16 5.15
N ARG A 53 5.55 4.26 5.70
CA ARG A 53 4.89 3.16 6.41
C ARG A 53 3.49 2.90 5.87
N ALA A 54 3.29 1.73 5.29
CA ALA A 54 1.98 1.27 4.81
C ALA A 54 1.44 0.16 5.71
N ILE A 55 0.23 0.34 6.24
CA ILE A 55 -0.54 -0.69 6.95
C ILE A 55 -1.71 -1.07 6.06
N VAL A 56 -1.68 -2.26 5.49
CA VAL A 56 -2.64 -2.72 4.49
C VAL A 56 -3.61 -3.70 5.13
N ARG A 57 -4.80 -3.22 5.51
CA ARG A 57 -5.91 -4.03 6.04
C ARG A 57 -6.96 -4.36 4.98
N GLY A 58 -7.02 -3.56 3.92
CA GLY A 58 -7.85 -3.79 2.74
C GLY A 58 -7.07 -4.50 1.63
N THR A 59 -7.31 -4.07 0.39
CA THR A 59 -6.83 -4.79 -0.80
C THR A 59 -5.94 -3.90 -1.67
N VAL A 60 -4.77 -4.40 -2.02
CA VAL A 60 -4.00 -3.91 -3.18
C VAL A 60 -4.19 -4.96 -4.29
N ALA A 61 -4.96 -4.63 -5.32
CA ALA A 61 -5.26 -5.60 -6.37
C ALA A 61 -4.05 -5.88 -7.28
N GLY A 62 -3.06 -4.99 -7.30
CA GLY A 62 -1.77 -5.18 -7.95
C GLY A 62 -0.64 -5.59 -6.98
N ARG A 63 0.59 -5.26 -7.37
CA ARG A 63 1.81 -5.55 -6.63
C ARG A 63 2.15 -4.42 -5.65
N ILE A 64 2.61 -4.78 -4.47
CA ILE A 64 3.25 -3.85 -3.53
C ILE A 64 4.75 -3.82 -3.81
N TYR A 65 5.29 -2.68 -4.24
CA TYR A 65 6.72 -2.44 -4.39
C TYR A 65 7.25 -1.69 -3.17
N ASN A 66 7.95 -2.38 -2.28
CA ASN A 66 8.56 -1.78 -1.10
C ASN A 66 10.00 -1.33 -1.41
N ASP A 67 10.17 -0.03 -1.62
CA ASP A 67 11.42 0.63 -2.03
C ASP A 67 12.12 1.29 -0.82
N GLY A 68 12.31 0.51 0.24
CA GLY A 68 12.99 0.93 1.48
C GLY A 68 12.07 1.45 2.59
N GLY A 69 10.77 1.19 2.50
CA GLY A 69 9.79 1.50 3.53
C GLY A 69 9.44 0.29 4.41
N ARG A 70 8.38 0.47 5.20
CA ARG A 70 7.80 -0.59 6.03
C ARG A 70 6.37 -0.89 5.57
N VAL A 71 6.13 -2.14 5.19
CA VAL A 71 4.80 -2.65 4.83
C VAL A 71 4.35 -3.65 5.89
N GLU A 72 3.15 -3.45 6.43
CA GLU A 72 2.47 -4.40 7.30
C GLU A 72 1.19 -4.84 6.59
N LEU A 73 1.19 -6.05 6.04
CA LEU A 73 0.06 -6.61 5.29
C LEU A 73 -0.80 -7.48 6.22
N PHE A 74 -2.05 -7.08 6.39
CA PHE A 74 -3.11 -7.82 7.09
C PHE A 74 -4.24 -8.25 6.15
N GLY A 75 -4.42 -7.55 5.04
CA GLY A 75 -5.43 -7.85 4.04
C GLY A 75 -4.85 -8.62 2.86
N MET A 76 -5.04 -8.09 1.66
CA MET A 76 -4.72 -8.79 0.41
C MET A 76 -3.81 -7.98 -0.49
N ALA A 77 -2.86 -8.66 -1.13
CA ALA A 77 -2.05 -8.15 -2.23
C ALA A 77 -1.95 -9.21 -3.33
N ASP A 78 -1.78 -8.82 -4.59
CA ASP A 78 -1.48 -9.81 -5.61
C ASP A 78 -0.06 -10.36 -5.45
N ALA A 79 0.91 -9.47 -5.31
CA ALA A 79 2.31 -9.81 -5.06
C ALA A 79 3.00 -8.75 -4.19
N ILE A 80 4.15 -9.10 -3.62
CA ILE A 80 5.00 -8.15 -2.90
C ILE A 80 6.43 -8.30 -3.37
N ALA A 81 7.10 -7.18 -3.62
CA ALA A 81 8.51 -7.13 -3.96
C ALA A 81 9.24 -6.12 -3.06
N ASN A 82 10.26 -6.60 -2.33
CA ASN A 82 11.19 -5.74 -1.61
C ASN A 82 12.30 -5.33 -2.59
N ALA A 83 12.26 -4.08 -3.06
CA ALA A 83 13.18 -3.56 -4.07
C ALA A 83 14.47 -2.96 -3.47
N SER A 84 14.54 -2.82 -2.14
CA SER A 84 15.69 -2.27 -1.42
C SER A 84 16.06 -3.16 -0.23
N GLN A 85 17.34 -3.14 0.17
CA GLN A 85 17.81 -3.84 1.38
C GLN A 85 17.22 -3.26 2.66
N ASP A 86 16.81 -1.98 2.64
CA ASP A 86 16.15 -1.32 3.77
C ASP A 86 14.66 -1.69 3.89
N ALA A 87 14.10 -2.40 2.91
CA ALA A 87 12.68 -2.72 2.84
C ALA A 87 12.30 -3.78 3.87
N VAL A 88 11.35 -3.44 4.74
CA VAL A 88 10.79 -4.39 5.71
C VAL A 88 9.33 -4.65 5.38
N THR A 89 9.00 -5.91 5.14
CA THR A 89 7.62 -6.36 4.90
C THR A 89 7.26 -7.40 5.95
N ILE A 90 6.16 -7.15 6.66
CA ILE A 90 5.58 -8.07 7.63
C ILE A 90 4.23 -8.51 7.06
N ILE A 91 4.05 -9.81 6.95
CA ILE A 91 2.82 -10.42 6.43
C ILE A 91 2.17 -11.13 7.61
N ASP A 92 0.97 -10.68 7.97
CA ASP A 92 0.15 -11.32 8.98
C ASP A 92 -0.24 -12.75 8.52
N PRO A 93 -0.35 -13.74 9.43
CA PRO A 93 -0.76 -15.09 9.07
C PRO A 93 -2.10 -15.18 8.34
N GLY A 94 -3.01 -14.23 8.58
CA GLY A 94 -4.32 -14.15 7.90
C GLY A 94 -4.29 -13.37 6.58
N ALA A 95 -3.15 -12.78 6.20
CA ALA A 95 -3.04 -12.04 4.96
C ALA A 95 -2.94 -12.98 3.74
N HIS A 96 -3.41 -12.48 2.60
CA HIS A 96 -3.39 -13.21 1.34
C HIS A 96 -2.47 -12.56 0.31
N VAL A 97 -1.50 -13.33 -0.19
CA VAL A 97 -0.66 -12.96 -1.35
C VAL A 97 -0.91 -13.97 -2.46
N MET A 98 -1.50 -13.53 -3.57
CA MET A 98 -2.01 -14.46 -4.59
C MET A 98 -0.94 -15.03 -5.53
N GLY A 99 0.15 -14.28 -5.77
CA GLY A 99 1.24 -14.68 -6.66
C GLY A 99 0.83 -14.76 -8.13
N LYS A 100 -0.14 -13.96 -8.61
CA LYS A 100 -0.39 -13.90 -10.05
C LYS A 100 0.82 -13.25 -10.75
N ARG A 101 1.14 -13.76 -11.94
CA ARG A 101 2.33 -13.43 -12.70
C ARG A 101 2.25 -12.03 -13.29
#